data_AF-A0A7K0WT43-F1
#
_entry.id   AF-A0A7K0WT43-F1
#
_cell.length_a   1.000
_cell.length_b   1.000
_cell.length_c   1.000
_cell.angle_alpha   90.00
_cell.angle_beta   90.00
_cell.angle_gamma   90.00
#
_symmetry.space_group_name_H-M   'P 1'
#
loop_
_entity.id
_entity.type
_entity.pdbx_description
1 polymer ?
#
loop_
_entity_poly.entity_id
_entity_poly.type
_entity_poly.pdbx_seq_one_letter_code
_entity_poly.pdbx_strand_id
1 'polypeptide(L)'
;MTRRLVLSYVLLAAFILLVLQLPLGLTFASRAQENLLADVERDSRVLAGLVEERVEKQDAPAVAAITQGYADQTRGRVVVTNADGVSLVDTASPNSDPRDFSTRPEFISALQGTQ
;
A
#
# COMPACT_ATOMS: atom_id res chain seq x y z
N MET A 1 25.21 -49.59 -11.43
CA MET A 1 23.76 -49.71 -11.17
C MET A 1 23.31 -48.88 -9.98
N THR A 2 23.97 -48.97 -8.81
CA THR A 2 23.65 -48.18 -7.60
C THR A 2 23.68 -46.66 -7.82
N ARG A 3 24.66 -46.13 -8.56
CA ARG A 3 24.73 -44.70 -8.92
C ARG A 3 23.48 -44.18 -9.61
N ARG A 4 22.84 -45.00 -10.44
CA ARG A 4 21.64 -44.64 -11.21
C ARG A 4 20.40 -44.63 -10.31
N LEU A 5 20.30 -45.59 -9.39
CA LEU A 5 19.26 -45.65 -8.37
C LEU A 5 19.35 -44.48 -7.37
N VAL A 6 20.55 -44.19 -6.87
CA VAL A 6 20.78 -43.04 -5.96
C VAL A 6 20.39 -41.73 -6.65
N LEU A 7 20.76 -41.55 -7.93
CA LEU A 7 20.40 -40.36 -8.68
C LEU A 7 18.86 -40.21 -8.83
N SER A 8 18.16 -41.32 -9.12
CA SER A 8 16.69 -41.32 -9.19
C SER A 8 16.04 -40.96 -7.86
N TYR A 9 16.52 -41.49 -6.74
CA TYR A 9 15.99 -41.15 -5.41
C TYR A 9 16.25 -39.68 -5.05
N VAL A 10 17.43 -39.14 -5.37
CA VAL A 10 17.75 -37.74 -5.14
C VAL A 10 16.87 -36.82 -5.98
N LEU A 11 16.68 -37.14 -7.27
CA LEU A 11 15.79 -36.37 -8.14
C LEU A 11 14.34 -36.43 -7.68
N LEU A 12 13.86 -37.60 -7.25
CA LEU A 12 12.52 -37.76 -6.71
C LEU A 12 12.33 -36.93 -5.42
N ALA A 13 13.31 -36.98 -4.51
CA ALA A 13 13.28 -36.17 -3.30
C ALA A 13 13.30 -34.67 -3.62
N ALA A 14 14.17 -34.23 -4.53
CA ALA A 14 14.23 -32.84 -4.98
C ALA A 14 12.91 -32.39 -5.65
N PHE A 15 12.28 -33.26 -6.43
CA PHE A 15 10.97 -32.99 -7.04
C PHE A 15 9.87 -32.85 -5.99
N ILE A 16 9.82 -33.74 -5.00
CA ILE A 16 8.87 -33.66 -3.89
C ILE A 16 9.07 -32.36 -3.10
N LEU A 17 10.33 -31.99 -2.82
CA LEU A 17 10.66 -30.72 -2.16
C LEU A 17 10.18 -29.52 -2.98
N LEU A 18 10.39 -29.50 -4.29
CA LEU A 18 9.93 -28.43 -5.19
C LEU A 18 8.40 -28.29 -5.17
N VAL A 19 7.69 -29.41 -5.31
CA VAL A 19 6.22 -29.44 -5.33
C VAL A 19 5.63 -28.92 -4.02
N LEU A 20 6.30 -29.13 -2.89
CA LEU A 20 5.84 -28.63 -1.60
C LEU A 20 6.26 -27.17 -1.33
N GLN A 21 7.51 -26.82 -1.62
CA GLN A 21 8.08 -25.53 -1.24
C GLN A 21 7.59 -24.38 -2.12
N LEU A 22 7.41 -24.61 -3.43
CA LEU A 22 6.99 -23.57 -4.37
C LEU A 22 5.59 -23.00 -4.07
N PRO A 23 4.52 -23.80 -3.91
CA PRO A 23 3.21 -23.24 -3.61
C PRO A 23 3.18 -22.53 -2.26
N LEU A 24 3.92 -23.02 -1.26
CA LEU A 24 4.05 -22.37 0.03
C LEU A 24 4.74 -21.00 -0.10
N GLY A 25 5.84 -20.91 -0.85
CA GLY A 25 6.54 -19.66 -1.09
C GLY A 25 5.67 -18.62 -1.79
N LEU A 26 4.94 -19.03 -2.84
CA LEU A 26 4.06 -18.14 -3.59
C LEU A 26 2.88 -17.64 -2.74
N THR A 27 2.20 -18.55 -2.03
CA THR A 27 1.06 -18.18 -1.18
C THR A 27 1.46 -17.30 0.00
N PHE A 28 2.65 -17.51 0.58
CA PHE A 28 3.15 -16.67 1.66
C PHE A 28 3.49 -15.26 1.16
N ALA A 29 4.08 -15.14 -0.03
CA ALA A 29 4.37 -13.85 -0.66
C ALA A 29 3.08 -13.05 -0.95
N SER A 30 2.05 -13.71 -1.51
CA SER A 30 0.75 -13.08 -1.78
C SER A 30 0.08 -12.59 -0.50
N ARG A 31 0.02 -13.42 0.56
CA ARG A 31 -0.58 -13.04 1.85
C ARG A 31 0.14 -11.87 2.51
N ALA A 32 1.47 -11.84 2.43
CA ALA A 32 2.23 -10.72 2.99
C ALA A 32 1.87 -9.40 2.30
N GLN A 33 1.72 -9.42 0.97
CA GLN A 33 1.31 -8.26 0.20
C GLN A 33 -0.13 -7.83 0.51
N GLU A 34 -1.07 -8.77 0.56
CA GLU A 34 -2.47 -8.50 0.89
C GLU A 34 -2.63 -7.89 2.28
N ASN A 35 -1.89 -8.42 3.28
CA ASN A 35 -1.93 -7.88 4.63
C ASN A 35 -1.38 -6.44 4.69
N LEU A 36 -0.25 -6.17 4.02
CA LEU A 36 0.32 -4.82 3.96
C LEU A 36 -0.65 -3.83 3.32
N LEU A 37 -1.34 -4.25 2.26
CA LEU A 37 -2.31 -3.41 1.58
C LEU A 37 -3.52 -3.14 2.48
N ALA A 38 -4.05 -4.17 3.14
CA ALA A 38 -5.18 -4.03 4.06
C ALA A 38 -4.86 -3.09 5.25
N ASP A 39 -3.63 -3.16 5.77
CA ASP A 39 -3.17 -2.26 6.83
C ASP A 39 -3.09 -0.80 6.34
N VAL A 40 -2.52 -0.57 5.15
CA VAL A 40 -2.44 0.78 4.55
C VAL A 40 -3.83 1.36 4.25
N GLU A 41 -4.75 0.55 3.73
CA GLU A 41 -6.13 1.01 3.51
C GLU A 41 -6.85 1.35 4.80
N ARG A 42 -6.69 0.52 5.84
CA ARG A 42 -7.28 0.76 7.15
C ARG A 42 -6.76 2.08 7.73
N ASP A 43 -5.46 2.30 7.68
CA ASP A 43 -4.86 3.54 8.15
C ASP A 43 -5.32 4.74 7.33
N SER A 44 -5.46 4.59 6.01
CA SER A 44 -5.99 5.64 5.13
C SER A 44 -7.42 6.02 5.50
N ARG A 45 -8.28 5.05 5.82
CA ARG A 45 -9.66 5.29 6.28
C ARG A 45 -9.69 5.99 7.64
N VAL A 46 -8.82 5.59 8.56
CA VAL A 46 -8.70 6.25 9.88
C VAL A 46 -8.19 7.69 9.73
N LEU A 47 -7.17 7.91 8.91
CA LEU A 47 -6.64 9.24 8.64
C LEU A 47 -7.69 10.14 7.97
N ALA A 48 -8.44 9.61 6.99
CA ALA A 48 -9.51 10.34 6.33
C ALA A 48 -10.53 10.88 7.34
N GLY A 49 -11.04 10.02 8.23
CA GLY A 49 -11.98 10.44 9.28
C GLY A 49 -11.38 11.41 10.29
N LEU A 50 -10.07 11.33 10.56
CA LEU A 50 -9.38 12.25 11.47
C LEU A 50 -9.22 13.66 10.88
N VAL A 51 -9.01 13.77 9.56
CA VAL A 51 -8.79 15.06 8.89
C VAL A 51 -10.05 15.64 8.27
N GLU A 52 -11.14 14.87 8.12
CA GLU A 52 -12.40 15.26 7.49
C GLU A 52 -12.92 16.62 7.99
N GLU A 53 -13.13 16.76 9.29
CA GLU A 53 -13.61 18.02 9.89
C GLU A 53 -12.68 19.22 9.61
N ARG A 54 -11.36 18.96 9.53
CA ARG A 54 -10.37 20.01 9.26
C ARG A 54 -10.35 20.41 7.79
N VAL A 55 -10.55 19.44 6.90
CA VAL A 55 -10.73 19.69 5.46
C VAL A 55 -12.01 20.52 5.24
N GLU A 56 -13.12 20.18 5.89
CA GLU A 56 -14.38 20.93 5.81
C GLU A 56 -14.23 22.37 6.31
N LYS A 57 -13.47 22.57 7.38
CA LYS A 57 -13.16 23.91 7.93
C LYS A 57 -12.08 24.67 7.15
N GLN A 58 -11.53 24.09 6.08
CA GLN A 58 -10.43 24.65 5.31
C GLN A 58 -9.17 24.94 6.15
N ASP A 59 -8.94 24.15 7.21
CA ASP A 59 -7.80 24.24 8.12
C ASP A 59 -6.62 23.42 7.58
N ALA A 60 -6.07 23.84 6.44
CA ALA A 60 -4.95 23.17 5.79
C ALA A 60 -3.71 22.97 6.69
N PRO A 61 -3.32 23.92 7.57
CA PRO A 61 -2.22 23.70 8.51
C PRO A 61 -2.46 22.53 9.48
N ALA A 62 -3.69 22.35 9.98
CA ALA A 62 -3.99 21.21 10.85
C ALA A 62 -3.97 19.88 10.10
N VAL A 63 -4.51 19.84 8.87
CA VAL A 63 -4.43 18.66 8.00
C VAL A 63 -2.96 18.31 7.73
N ALA A 64 -2.12 19.30 7.42
CA ALA A 64 -0.68 19.11 7.20
C ALA A 64 0.02 18.57 8.46
N ALA A 65 -0.28 19.10 9.64
CA ALA A 65 0.32 18.63 10.89
C ALA A 65 -0.04 17.16 11.21
N ILE A 66 -1.30 16.78 11.03
CA ILE A 66 -1.77 15.41 11.27
C ILE A 66 -1.12 14.43 10.28
N THR A 67 -1.17 14.76 8.99
CA THR A 67 -0.64 13.90 7.93
C THR A 67 0.88 13.78 8.00
N GLN A 68 1.60 14.86 8.36
CA GLN A 68 3.05 14.83 8.54
C GLN A 68 3.44 13.93 9.73
N GLY A 69 2.72 13.99 10.85
CA GLY A 69 2.97 13.12 12.00
C GLY A 69 2.87 11.63 11.64
N TYR A 70 1.87 11.26 10.85
CA TYR A 70 1.75 9.90 10.33
C TYR A 70 2.89 9.53 9.36
N ALA A 71 3.24 10.44 8.44
CA ALA A 71 4.31 10.23 7.48
C ALA A 71 5.67 10.02 8.17
N ASP A 72 5.97 10.79 9.22
CA ASP A 72 7.22 10.68 9.98
C ASP A 72 7.32 9.35 10.73
N GLN A 73 6.20 8.86 11.28
CA GLN A 73 6.16 7.59 12.02
C GLN A 73 6.30 6.37 11.10
N THR A 74 5.66 6.41 9.93
CA THR A 74 5.60 5.27 9.00
C THR A 74 6.67 5.31 7.92
N ARG A 75 7.34 6.46 7.73
CA ARG A 75 8.14 6.79 6.54
C ARG A 75 7.34 6.70 5.23
N GLY A 76 6.02 6.83 5.33
CA GLY A 76 5.09 6.82 4.20
C GLY A 76 4.90 8.21 3.59
N ARG A 77 4.08 8.27 2.54
CA ARG A 77 3.59 9.51 1.93
C ARG A 77 2.08 9.57 2.07
N VAL A 78 1.57 10.72 2.50
CA VAL A 78 0.14 10.99 2.58
C VAL A 78 -0.17 12.14 1.63
N VAL A 79 -1.21 11.94 0.82
CA VAL A 79 -1.75 12.96 -0.07
C VAL A 79 -3.23 13.12 0.24
N VAL A 80 -3.65 14.34 0.50
CA VAL A 80 -5.05 14.70 0.69
C VAL A 80 -5.45 15.58 -0.48
N THR A 81 -6.51 15.21 -1.20
CA THR A 81 -7.03 15.96 -2.34
C THR A 81 -8.41 16.53 -2.06
N ASN A 82 -8.80 17.54 -2.81
CA ASN A 82 -10.20 17.95 -2.91
C ASN A 82 -10.97 17.00 -3.85
N ALA A 83 -12.27 17.27 -4.04
CA ALA A 83 -13.15 16.50 -4.92
C ALA A 83 -12.73 16.51 -6.40
N ASP A 84 -11.98 17.53 -6.83
CA ASP A 84 -11.46 17.64 -8.20
C ASP A 84 -10.13 16.88 -8.38
N GLY A 85 -9.60 16.23 -7.33
CA GLY A 85 -8.32 15.53 -7.37
C GLY A 85 -7.09 16.43 -7.26
N VAL A 86 -7.26 17.70 -6.86
CA VAL A 86 -6.16 18.64 -6.62
C VAL A 86 -5.68 18.52 -5.18
N SER A 87 -4.36 18.45 -4.97
CA SER A 87 -3.79 18.25 -3.64
C SER A 87 -4.00 19.47 -2.73
N LEU A 88 -4.58 19.21 -1.56
CA LEU A 88 -4.61 20.13 -0.43
C LEU A 88 -3.34 20.00 0.41
N VAL A 89 -2.86 18.77 0.59
CA VAL A 89 -1.64 18.44 1.33
C VAL A 89 -0.91 17.30 0.64
N ASP A 90 0.41 17.39 0.60
CA ASP A 90 1.28 16.33 0.13
C ASP A 90 2.55 16.27 0.98
N THR A 91 2.68 15.24 1.82
CA THR A 91 3.80 15.15 2.78
C THR A 91 5.15 14.92 2.12
N ALA A 92 5.20 14.48 0.85
CA ALA A 92 6.46 14.41 0.11
C ALA A 92 6.90 15.77 -0.45
N SER A 93 6.01 16.77 -0.46
CA SER A 93 6.29 18.12 -0.93
C SER A 93 5.45 19.15 -0.15
N PRO A 94 5.69 19.31 1.16
CA PRO A 94 4.79 20.02 2.08
C PRO A 94 4.65 21.53 1.84
N ASN A 95 5.40 22.09 0.89
CA ASN A 95 5.34 23.51 0.49
C ASN A 95 5.32 23.69 -1.03
N SER A 96 4.96 22.66 -1.80
CA SER A 96 4.79 22.80 -3.26
C SER A 96 3.42 23.34 -3.59
N ASP A 97 3.31 23.92 -4.79
CA ASP A 97 2.00 24.26 -5.37
C ASP A 97 1.09 23.03 -5.43
N PRO A 98 -0.24 23.23 -5.38
CA PRO A 98 -1.22 22.15 -5.52
C PRO A 98 -0.95 21.32 -6.79
N ARG A 99 -0.82 20.01 -6.61
CA ARG A 99 -0.62 19.07 -7.71
C ARG A 99 -1.93 18.43 -8.12
N ASP A 100 -2.09 18.23 -9.41
CA ASP A 100 -3.22 17.50 -9.97
C ASP A 100 -2.97 15.99 -9.94
N PHE A 101 -3.87 15.26 -9.27
CA PHE A 101 -3.90 13.81 -9.21
C PHE A 101 -5.14 13.23 -9.90
N SER A 102 -6.00 14.04 -10.51
CA SER A 102 -7.24 13.60 -11.16
C SER A 102 -7.04 12.59 -12.29
N THR A 103 -5.85 12.58 -12.91
CA THR A 103 -5.51 11.64 -14.00
C THR A 103 -4.98 10.29 -13.50
N ARG A 104 -4.80 10.13 -12.19
CA ARG A 104 -4.20 8.93 -11.62
C ARG A 104 -5.29 7.89 -11.32
N PRO A 105 -5.15 6.64 -11.80
CA PRO A 105 -6.16 5.60 -11.59
C PRO A 105 -6.54 5.41 -10.12
N GLU A 106 -5.56 5.45 -9.21
CA GLU A 106 -5.79 5.26 -7.78
C GLU A 106 -6.68 6.37 -7.16
N PHE A 107 -6.55 7.62 -7.61
CA PHE A 107 -7.37 8.74 -7.14
C PHE A 107 -8.74 8.75 -7.83
N ILE A 108 -8.81 8.39 -9.11
CA ILE A 108 -10.09 8.26 -9.84
C ILE A 108 -10.99 7.25 -9.11
N SER A 109 -10.48 6.07 -8.78
CA SER A 109 -11.26 5.05 -8.06
C SER A 109 -11.71 5.51 -6.68
N ALA A 110 -10.84 6.25 -5.95
CA ALA A 110 -11.19 6.80 -4.64
C ALA A 110 -12.30 7.86 -4.74
N LEU A 111 -12.19 8.79 -5.68
CA LEU A 111 -13.15 9.88 -5.90
C LEU A 111 -14.50 9.37 -6.42
N GLN A 112 -14.50 8.24 -7.15
CA GLN A 112 -15.71 7.58 -7.63
C GLN A 112 -16.33 6.64 -6.59
N GLY A 113 -15.66 6.39 -5.46
CA GLY A 113 -16.13 5.47 -4.42
C GLY A 113 -16.13 4.00 -4.84
N THR A 114 -15.25 3.61 -5.76
CA THR A 114 -15.18 2.25 -6.32
C THR A 114 -14.05 1.39 -5.72
N GLN A 115 -13.59 1.73 -4.52
CA GLN A 115 -12.58 0.97 -3.78
C GLN A 115 -13.21 -0.10 -2.88
#